data_AF-A0A7V3DXD1-F1
#
_entry.id   AF-A0A7V3DXD1-F1
#
_cell.length_a   1.000
_cell.length_b   1.000
_cell.length_c   1.000
_cell.angle_alpha   90.00
_cell.angle_beta   90.00
_cell.angle_gamma   90.00
#
_symmetry.space_group_name_H-M   'P 1'
#
loop_
_entity.id
_entity.type
_entity.pdbx_description
1 polymer ?
#
loop_
_entity_poly.entity_id
_entity_poly.type
_entity_poly.pdbx_seq_one_letter_code
_entity_poly.pdbx_strand_id
1 'polypeptide(L)'
;MKPVGYMALIEQFDLTVLAPGLTSHVLERGERRSRAEGARREEYYPPRYDPGDGWMDHLVFALKHEGVNLEALAALFGRLPETELTAWIASAPTGRYTRLVWFFYEWLTGKRLPLPDATQGGYVPALDPDQYYVLPQDKGADMVRRQRVINNLPGTPAYCPIVRRSAALEAFIAERLDEKTNERLARFSEEVIHRAAQYLYLKETKSSYALEHLQPDRRRTAKFVELLRQAGRADCFSEEALTALQRTTVDERYAAKGFRDFQNFVGQSLGPGKELVHFVPPKPEDLGAMMEGWMICCRRMVAGGFHPVIAATVAGFGFVFLHPFEDGNGRLHRFLIHHTLVAGGFTPSGIIFPISALMLKQPLRYDAMLESVSRRVMEHVEYRFDKAGNLTVTNATAAFYRYPDMTWLSEKTFDLVRDTLELELESELEYLAAFDAARTAMREVVDMPDRRLDLFLQICLQGKGRLSKAKRAQFSELTDEECARLERIVGDAILKTKREE
;
A
#
# COMPACT_ATOMS: atom_id res chain seq x y z
N MET A 1 33.90 -15.92 1.83
CA MET A 1 32.49 -15.87 1.32
C MET A 1 32.46 -14.96 0.10
N LYS A 2 31.91 -15.43 -1.02
CA LYS A 2 31.94 -14.73 -2.32
C LYS A 2 30.53 -14.22 -2.69
N PRO A 3 30.35 -12.95 -3.06
CA PRO A 3 29.08 -12.44 -3.58
C PRO A 3 28.74 -13.10 -4.93
N VAL A 4 27.46 -13.41 -5.17
CA VAL A 4 26.98 -13.95 -6.45
C VAL A 4 25.68 -13.26 -6.87
N GLY A 5 25.16 -13.57 -8.07
CA GLY A 5 23.92 -12.98 -8.58
C GLY A 5 23.97 -11.47 -8.74
N TYR A 6 22.88 -10.78 -8.41
CA TYR A 6 22.79 -9.32 -8.55
C TYR A 6 23.85 -8.58 -7.75
N MET A 7 24.22 -9.08 -6.57
CA MET A 7 25.19 -8.38 -5.72
C MET A 7 26.59 -8.34 -6.37
N ALA A 8 27.02 -9.45 -6.99
CA ALA A 8 28.25 -9.48 -7.76
C ALA A 8 28.20 -8.55 -8.99
N LEU A 9 27.05 -8.48 -9.68
CA LEU A 9 26.87 -7.58 -10.82
C LEU A 9 26.90 -6.10 -10.41
N ILE A 10 26.32 -5.78 -9.26
CA ILE A 10 26.35 -4.43 -8.68
C ILE A 10 27.78 -4.01 -8.40
N GLU A 11 28.57 -4.88 -7.75
CA GLU A 11 29.99 -4.62 -7.47
C GLU A 11 30.84 -4.55 -8.74
N GLN A 12 30.64 -5.49 -9.67
CA GLN A 12 31.44 -5.59 -10.91
C GLN A 12 31.28 -4.39 -11.84
N PHE A 13 30.08 -3.80 -11.91
CA PHE A 13 29.77 -2.69 -12.81
C PHE A 13 29.57 -1.34 -12.11
N ASP A 14 29.81 -1.28 -10.79
CA ASP A 14 29.57 -0.09 -9.96
C ASP A 14 28.15 0.49 -10.20
N LEU A 15 27.16 -0.38 -10.03
CA LEU A 15 25.76 -0.05 -10.30
C LEU A 15 25.17 0.76 -9.14
N THR A 16 24.62 1.93 -9.46
CA THR A 16 23.86 2.73 -8.49
C THR A 16 22.42 2.23 -8.44
N VAL A 17 22.10 1.42 -7.44
CA VAL A 17 20.76 0.86 -7.18
C VAL A 17 20.47 0.83 -5.69
N LEU A 18 19.19 0.81 -5.32
CA LEU A 18 18.81 0.50 -3.95
C LEU A 18 19.31 -0.90 -3.59
N ALA A 19 19.82 -1.05 -2.36
CA ALA A 19 20.30 -2.33 -1.86
C ALA A 19 19.24 -3.43 -2.10
N PRO A 20 19.57 -4.53 -2.82
CA PRO A 20 18.63 -5.59 -3.11
C PRO A 20 18.02 -6.17 -1.84
N GLY A 21 16.70 -6.41 -1.86
CA GLY A 21 16.01 -7.09 -0.76
C GLY A 21 16.46 -8.54 -0.55
N LEU A 22 17.07 -9.15 -1.57
CA LEU A 22 17.69 -10.47 -1.52
C LEU A 22 19.14 -10.36 -1.97
N THR A 23 20.07 -10.81 -1.13
CA THR A 23 21.49 -10.96 -1.48
C THR A 23 21.88 -12.43 -1.43
N SER A 24 22.76 -12.86 -2.34
CA SER A 24 23.26 -14.23 -2.39
C SER A 24 24.76 -14.29 -2.28
N HIS A 25 25.24 -15.28 -1.52
CA HIS A 25 26.66 -15.55 -1.38
C HIS A 25 26.97 -17.04 -1.50
N VAL A 26 28.14 -17.35 -2.03
CA VAL A 26 28.71 -18.69 -2.01
C VAL A 26 29.66 -18.84 -0.82
N LEU A 27 29.45 -19.93 -0.08
CA LEU A 27 30.29 -20.36 1.04
C LEU A 27 31.53 -21.10 0.53
N GLU A 28 32.65 -20.98 1.25
CA GLU A 28 33.84 -21.79 0.97
C GLU A 28 33.62 -23.27 1.31
N ARG A 29 32.85 -23.55 2.38
CA ARG A 29 32.36 -24.86 2.80
C ARG A 29 31.03 -24.71 3.55
N GLY A 30 30.17 -25.72 3.47
CA GLY A 30 28.90 -25.75 4.20
C GLY A 30 27.71 -26.09 3.32
N GLU A 31 26.52 -26.04 3.92
CA GLU A 31 25.25 -26.31 3.25
C GLU A 31 24.47 -25.03 2.96
N ARG A 32 23.40 -25.17 2.17
CA ARG A 32 22.50 -24.06 1.87
C ARG A 32 21.84 -23.59 3.16
N ARG A 33 21.81 -22.28 3.39
CA ARG A 33 21.08 -21.67 4.52
C ARG A 33 20.53 -20.30 4.12
N SER A 34 19.53 -19.86 4.85
CA SER A 34 18.84 -18.59 4.61
C SER A 34 18.76 -17.80 5.92
N ARG A 35 18.90 -16.48 5.83
CA ARG A 35 18.66 -15.55 6.94
C ARG A 35 17.71 -14.46 6.46
N ALA A 36 16.76 -14.05 7.30
CA ALA A 36 15.83 -12.97 7.00
C ALA A 36 15.76 -11.99 8.17
N GLU A 37 15.75 -10.69 7.87
CA GLU A 37 15.62 -9.59 8.82
C GLU A 37 14.82 -8.44 8.16
N GLY A 38 13.59 -8.24 8.61
CA GLY A 38 12.68 -7.25 8.01
C GLY A 38 12.41 -7.55 6.53
N ALA A 39 12.65 -6.57 5.65
CA ALA A 39 12.52 -6.71 4.20
C ALA A 39 13.78 -7.27 3.50
N ARG A 40 14.85 -7.58 4.25
CA ARG A 40 16.11 -8.12 3.72
C ARG A 40 16.21 -9.62 3.96
N ARG A 41 16.70 -10.34 2.96
CA ARG A 41 16.98 -11.76 2.99
C ARG A 41 18.37 -12.02 2.43
N GLU A 42 19.10 -12.91 3.09
CA GLU A 42 20.41 -13.38 2.67
C GLU A 42 20.31 -14.88 2.40
N GLU A 43 20.76 -15.30 1.22
CA GLU A 43 20.86 -16.69 0.82
C GLU A 43 22.32 -17.11 0.71
N TYR A 44 22.64 -18.24 1.30
CA TYR A 44 23.98 -18.80 1.31
C TYR A 44 23.97 -20.13 0.59
N TYR A 45 24.80 -20.26 -0.45
CA TYR A 45 24.87 -21.42 -1.31
C TYR A 45 26.19 -22.18 -1.10
N PRO A 46 26.19 -23.53 -1.23
CA PRO A 46 27.42 -24.31 -1.19
C PRO A 46 28.29 -24.06 -2.44
N PRO A 47 29.61 -24.38 -2.41
CA PRO A 47 30.57 -24.09 -3.49
C PRO A 47 30.13 -24.51 -4.90
N ARG A 48 29.35 -25.59 -5.02
CA ARG A 48 28.85 -26.10 -6.32
C ARG A 48 27.93 -25.15 -7.08
N TYR A 49 27.47 -24.07 -6.44
CA TYR A 49 26.63 -23.03 -7.05
C TYR A 49 27.44 -21.80 -7.49
N ASP A 50 28.76 -21.79 -7.36
CA ASP A 50 29.59 -20.70 -7.87
C ASP A 50 29.43 -20.59 -9.40
N PRO A 51 28.89 -19.48 -9.92
CA PRO A 51 28.72 -19.27 -11.35
C PRO A 51 30.04 -18.92 -12.06
N GLY A 52 31.16 -18.76 -11.35
CA GLY A 52 32.41 -18.23 -11.89
C GLY A 52 32.50 -16.72 -11.69
N ASP A 53 33.24 -16.03 -12.55
CA ASP A 53 33.48 -14.57 -12.46
C ASP A 53 32.86 -13.79 -13.64
N GLY A 54 32.25 -14.50 -14.59
CA GLY A 54 31.62 -13.91 -15.78
C GLY A 54 30.26 -13.29 -15.44
N TRP A 55 30.03 -12.05 -15.91
CA TRP A 55 28.76 -11.35 -15.64
C TRP A 55 27.55 -12.09 -16.20
N MET A 56 27.70 -12.81 -17.32
CA MET A 56 26.61 -13.59 -17.95
C MET A 56 26.14 -14.70 -17.01
N ASP A 57 27.07 -15.42 -16.39
CA ASP A 57 26.77 -16.51 -15.46
C ASP A 57 26.16 -15.98 -14.16
N HIS A 58 26.66 -14.84 -13.66
CA HIS A 58 26.03 -14.14 -12.54
C HIS A 58 24.61 -13.66 -12.85
N LEU A 59 24.35 -13.17 -14.07
CA LEU A 59 23.02 -12.73 -14.49
C LEU A 59 22.06 -13.92 -14.63
N VAL A 60 22.51 -15.03 -15.19
CA VAL A 60 21.73 -16.28 -15.23
C VAL A 60 21.48 -16.79 -13.81
N PHE A 61 22.48 -16.77 -12.93
CA PHE A 61 22.34 -17.13 -11.52
C PHE A 61 21.25 -16.27 -10.86
N ALA A 62 21.33 -14.94 -11.00
CA ALA A 62 20.39 -14.00 -10.41
C ALA A 62 18.95 -14.30 -10.86
N LEU A 63 18.71 -14.37 -12.17
CA LEU A 63 17.38 -14.66 -12.71
C LEU A 63 16.84 -16.04 -12.29
N LYS A 64 17.73 -17.01 -12.04
CA LYS A 64 17.35 -18.37 -11.65
C LYS A 64 17.07 -18.52 -10.16
N HIS A 65 17.86 -17.88 -9.31
CA HIS A 65 17.89 -18.13 -7.87
C HIS A 65 17.36 -16.96 -7.04
N GLU A 66 17.45 -15.74 -7.55
CA GLU A 66 17.00 -14.51 -6.90
C GLU A 66 15.71 -13.96 -7.53
N GLY A 67 15.44 -14.36 -8.77
CA GLY A 67 14.33 -13.90 -9.59
C GLY A 67 14.66 -12.60 -10.31
N VAL A 68 13.65 -11.90 -10.80
CA VAL A 68 13.80 -10.63 -11.51
C VAL A 68 13.90 -9.45 -10.53
N ASN A 69 14.93 -8.63 -10.70
CA ASN A 69 15.07 -7.30 -10.11
C ASN A 69 15.19 -6.26 -11.24
N LEU A 70 14.10 -5.56 -11.55
CA LEU A 70 14.04 -4.63 -12.68
C LEU A 70 14.97 -3.42 -12.51
N GLU A 71 15.20 -2.96 -11.29
CA GLU A 71 16.13 -1.85 -11.00
C GLU A 71 17.57 -2.26 -11.31
N ALA A 72 18.00 -3.41 -10.80
CA ALA A 72 19.34 -3.95 -11.07
C ALA A 72 19.54 -4.23 -12.57
N LEU A 73 18.53 -4.80 -13.24
CA LEU A 73 18.58 -5.01 -14.69
C LEU A 73 18.67 -3.70 -15.47
N ALA A 74 17.88 -2.68 -15.11
CA ALA A 74 17.92 -1.38 -15.78
C ALA A 74 19.28 -0.70 -15.63
N ALA A 75 19.86 -0.73 -14.43
CA ALA A 75 21.20 -0.19 -14.16
C ALA A 75 22.28 -0.96 -14.94
N LEU A 76 22.21 -2.30 -14.93
CA LEU A 76 23.16 -3.17 -15.62
C LEU A 76 23.13 -2.94 -17.14
N PHE A 77 21.95 -2.87 -17.75
CA PHE A 77 21.80 -2.65 -19.20
C PHE A 77 22.29 -1.26 -19.64
N GLY A 78 22.36 -0.29 -18.72
CA GLY A 78 23.01 1.00 -18.96
C GLY A 78 24.54 0.92 -19.05
N ARG A 79 25.16 -0.14 -18.55
CA ARG A 79 26.61 -0.34 -18.50
C ARG A 79 27.12 -1.42 -19.47
N LEU A 80 26.29 -2.39 -19.85
CA LEU A 80 26.70 -3.50 -20.69
C LEU A 80 26.96 -3.08 -22.17
N PRO A 81 28.02 -3.60 -22.81
CA PRO A 81 28.23 -3.44 -24.25
C PRO A 81 27.14 -4.16 -25.06
N GLU A 82 26.45 -3.42 -25.93
CA GLU A 82 25.39 -3.98 -26.78
C GLU A 82 25.88 -5.15 -27.66
N THR A 83 27.10 -5.06 -28.18
CA THR A 83 27.72 -6.07 -29.03
C THR A 83 27.93 -7.39 -28.31
N GLU A 84 28.43 -7.34 -27.08
CA GLU A 84 28.67 -8.52 -26.23
C GLU A 84 27.35 -9.18 -25.83
N LEU A 85 26.38 -8.37 -25.40
CA LEU A 85 25.03 -8.83 -25.07
C LEU A 85 24.36 -9.52 -26.27
N THR A 86 24.44 -8.90 -27.44
CA THR A 86 23.88 -9.43 -28.69
C THR A 86 24.52 -10.76 -29.06
N ALA A 87 25.86 -10.84 -29.00
CA ALA A 87 26.60 -12.07 -29.31
C ALA A 87 26.23 -13.20 -28.36
N TRP A 88 26.08 -12.91 -27.06
CA TRP A 88 25.65 -13.90 -26.07
C TRP A 88 24.25 -14.44 -26.35
N ILE A 89 23.26 -13.56 -26.60
CA ILE A 89 21.89 -13.98 -26.94
C ILE A 89 21.88 -14.82 -28.23
N ALA A 90 22.66 -14.42 -29.24
CA ALA A 90 22.78 -15.15 -30.50
C ALA A 90 23.41 -16.55 -30.34
N SER A 91 24.27 -16.75 -29.35
CA SER A 91 24.89 -18.06 -29.06
C SER A 91 23.90 -19.09 -28.50
N ALA A 92 22.83 -18.64 -27.84
CA ALA A 92 21.82 -19.49 -27.21
C ALA A 92 20.39 -18.91 -27.42
N PRO A 93 19.90 -18.82 -28.66
CA PRO A 93 18.69 -18.07 -29.00
C PRO A 93 17.39 -18.72 -28.49
N THR A 94 17.41 -20.00 -28.16
CA THR A 94 16.27 -20.75 -27.60
C THR A 94 16.27 -20.82 -26.07
N GLY A 95 17.37 -20.40 -25.43
CA GLY A 95 17.54 -20.42 -23.98
C GLY A 95 16.47 -19.61 -23.25
N ARG A 96 16.03 -20.08 -22.08
CA ARG A 96 15.06 -19.33 -21.25
C ARG A 96 15.63 -17.97 -20.84
N TYR A 97 16.83 -17.97 -20.24
CA TYR A 97 17.42 -16.76 -19.66
C TYR A 97 17.93 -15.78 -20.71
N THR A 98 18.48 -16.24 -21.83
CA THR A 98 18.87 -15.36 -22.94
C THR A 98 17.65 -14.63 -23.53
N ARG A 99 16.51 -15.32 -23.71
CA ARG A 99 15.27 -14.68 -24.19
C ARG A 99 14.66 -13.72 -23.17
N LEU A 100 14.74 -14.03 -21.88
CA LEU A 100 14.32 -13.11 -20.82
C LEU A 100 15.20 -11.85 -20.78
N VAL A 101 16.53 -12.01 -20.79
CA VAL A 101 17.46 -10.88 -20.81
C VAL A 101 17.24 -10.04 -22.07
N TRP A 102 17.06 -10.67 -23.22
CA TRP A 102 16.74 -9.99 -24.46
C TRP A 102 15.45 -9.17 -24.34
N PHE A 103 14.37 -9.77 -23.84
CA PHE A 103 13.12 -9.06 -23.61
C PHE A 103 13.29 -7.88 -22.66
N PHE A 104 13.90 -8.09 -21.49
CA PHE A 104 14.07 -7.04 -20.48
C PHE A 104 14.98 -5.92 -20.96
N TYR A 105 16.02 -6.22 -21.75
CA TYR A 105 16.87 -5.19 -22.34
C TYR A 105 16.06 -4.25 -23.22
N GLU A 106 15.30 -4.80 -24.17
CA GLU A 106 14.52 -3.97 -25.10
C GLU A 106 13.36 -3.26 -24.40
N TRP A 107 12.73 -3.91 -23.42
CA TRP A 107 11.64 -3.34 -22.65
C TRP A 107 12.09 -2.20 -21.73
N LEU A 108 13.19 -2.37 -20.99
CA LEU A 108 13.69 -1.37 -20.04
C LEU A 108 14.36 -0.18 -20.75
N THR A 109 15.08 -0.43 -21.85
CA THR A 109 15.87 0.60 -22.53
C THR A 109 15.17 1.23 -23.73
N GLY A 110 14.14 0.58 -24.27
CA GLY A 110 13.52 0.94 -25.54
C GLY A 110 14.39 0.68 -26.77
N LYS A 111 15.61 0.14 -26.60
CA LYS A 111 16.55 -0.12 -27.69
C LYS A 111 16.36 -1.54 -28.21
N ARG A 112 16.08 -1.68 -29.51
CA ARG A 112 15.95 -2.98 -30.16
C ARG A 112 17.31 -3.53 -30.56
N LEU A 113 17.66 -4.72 -30.09
CA LEU A 113 18.90 -5.41 -30.45
C LEU A 113 18.85 -5.91 -31.90
N PRO A 114 19.98 -5.92 -32.63
CA PRO A 114 20.09 -6.38 -34.02
C PRO A 114 20.07 -7.92 -34.13
N LEU A 115 18.99 -8.53 -33.64
CA LEU A 115 18.75 -9.98 -33.65
C LEU A 115 17.50 -10.30 -34.47
N PRO A 116 17.48 -11.41 -35.24
CA PRO A 116 16.26 -11.90 -35.86
C PRO A 116 15.28 -12.39 -34.79
N ASP A 117 13.98 -12.34 -35.07
CA ASP A 117 12.94 -12.82 -34.15
C ASP A 117 13.10 -14.31 -33.85
N ALA A 118 12.81 -14.71 -32.60
CA ALA A 118 12.88 -16.11 -32.18
C ALA A 118 11.79 -16.94 -32.90
N THR A 119 12.22 -17.96 -33.64
CA THR A 119 11.32 -18.86 -34.38
C THR A 119 11.03 -20.18 -33.64
N GLN A 120 11.81 -20.50 -32.60
CA GLN A 120 11.74 -21.76 -31.86
C GLN A 120 11.63 -21.54 -30.34
N GLY A 121 11.17 -22.57 -29.61
CA GLY A 121 11.02 -22.57 -28.15
C GLY A 121 9.60 -22.23 -27.66
N GLY A 122 9.24 -22.66 -26.45
CA GLY A 122 7.97 -22.27 -25.83
C GLY A 122 7.96 -20.81 -25.36
N TYR A 123 6.78 -20.23 -25.15
CA TYR A 123 6.69 -18.93 -24.49
C TYR A 123 7.15 -19.02 -23.04
N VAL A 124 7.96 -18.08 -22.58
CA VAL A 124 8.42 -18.01 -21.19
C VAL A 124 7.85 -16.76 -20.50
N PRO A 125 7.33 -16.86 -19.27
CA PRO A 125 6.79 -15.70 -18.59
C PRO A 125 7.92 -14.77 -18.11
N ALA A 126 7.73 -13.45 -18.22
CA ALA A 126 8.70 -12.45 -17.81
C ALA A 126 8.97 -12.52 -16.30
N LEU A 127 7.90 -12.63 -15.51
CA LEU A 127 7.94 -12.97 -14.09
C LEU A 127 7.40 -14.38 -13.89
N ASP A 128 8.06 -15.17 -13.05
CA ASP A 128 7.61 -16.54 -12.74
C ASP A 128 6.32 -16.49 -11.88
N PRO A 129 5.16 -16.99 -12.36
CA PRO A 129 3.89 -16.90 -11.63
C PRO A 129 3.88 -17.64 -10.28
N ASP A 130 4.80 -18.60 -10.09
CA ASP A 130 4.97 -19.32 -8.83
C ASP A 130 5.75 -18.50 -7.80
N GLN A 131 6.47 -17.46 -8.23
CA GLN A 131 7.27 -16.59 -7.37
C GLN A 131 6.71 -15.17 -7.24
N TYR A 132 5.84 -14.74 -8.15
CA TYR A 132 5.32 -13.37 -8.22
C TYR A 132 3.80 -13.36 -8.43
N TYR A 133 3.14 -12.33 -7.92
CA TYR A 133 1.82 -11.96 -8.42
C TYR A 133 2.00 -11.23 -9.75
N VAL A 134 1.33 -11.73 -10.79
CA VAL A 134 1.55 -11.34 -12.19
C VAL A 134 0.20 -11.17 -12.90
N LEU A 135 0.20 -10.49 -14.05
CA LEU A 135 -0.98 -10.49 -14.91
C LEU A 135 -1.21 -11.90 -15.49
N PRO A 136 -2.41 -12.47 -15.36
CA PRO A 136 -2.72 -13.76 -15.97
C PRO A 136 -2.61 -13.72 -17.49
N GLN A 137 -2.23 -14.85 -18.11
CA GLN A 137 -2.08 -14.95 -19.56
C GLN A 137 -3.40 -14.74 -20.31
N ASP A 138 -4.49 -15.22 -19.75
CA ASP A 138 -5.86 -15.04 -20.22
C ASP A 138 -6.43 -13.66 -19.85
N LYS A 139 -5.74 -12.89 -19.01
CA LYS A 139 -6.22 -11.62 -18.46
C LYS A 139 -5.12 -10.57 -18.33
N GLY A 140 -4.75 -9.95 -19.44
CA GLY A 140 -3.98 -8.71 -19.47
C GLY A 140 -2.47 -8.85 -19.70
N ALA A 141 -1.91 -10.06 -19.72
CA ALA A 141 -0.53 -10.26 -20.16
C ALA A 141 -0.39 -10.23 -21.69
N ASP A 142 0.74 -9.72 -22.18
CA ASP A 142 1.00 -9.56 -23.61
C ASP A 142 1.93 -10.65 -24.17
N MET A 143 1.55 -11.25 -25.30
CA MET A 143 2.37 -12.28 -25.95
C MET A 143 3.41 -11.65 -26.88
N VAL A 144 4.62 -11.43 -26.38
CA VAL A 144 5.72 -10.81 -27.13
C VAL A 144 6.38 -11.85 -28.05
N ARG A 145 5.91 -11.90 -29.31
CA ARG A 145 6.34 -12.88 -30.32
C ARG A 145 7.84 -12.87 -30.58
N ARG A 146 8.45 -11.69 -30.60
CA ARG A 146 9.85 -11.51 -31.01
C ARG A 146 10.84 -12.30 -30.14
N GLN A 147 10.68 -12.26 -28.83
CA GLN A 147 11.48 -13.04 -27.88
C GLN A 147 10.76 -14.31 -27.42
N ARG A 148 9.50 -14.50 -27.83
CA ARG A 148 8.59 -15.53 -27.32
C ARG A 148 8.52 -15.47 -25.80
N VAL A 149 8.21 -14.28 -25.28
CA VAL A 149 8.05 -13.99 -23.84
C VAL A 149 6.61 -13.58 -23.58
N ILE A 150 6.05 -14.04 -22.46
CA ILE A 150 4.75 -13.57 -21.95
C ILE A 150 5.06 -12.39 -21.04
N ASN A 151 4.78 -11.17 -21.50
CA ASN A 151 4.90 -9.98 -20.70
C ASN A 151 3.74 -9.91 -19.70
N ASN A 152 3.93 -10.54 -18.55
CA ASN A 152 2.99 -10.58 -17.43
C ASN A 152 3.33 -9.54 -16.34
N LEU A 153 4.12 -8.52 -16.68
CA LEU A 153 4.46 -7.40 -15.80
C LEU A 153 3.23 -6.51 -15.54
N PRO A 154 3.00 -6.06 -14.30
CA PRO A 154 1.83 -5.24 -13.99
C PRO A 154 1.91 -3.82 -14.56
N GLY A 155 3.11 -3.27 -14.78
CA GLY A 155 3.32 -1.88 -15.17
C GLY A 155 4.02 -1.68 -16.52
N THR A 156 4.65 -0.52 -16.66
CA THR A 156 5.43 -0.08 -17.83
C THR A 156 6.88 0.21 -17.41
N PRO A 157 7.81 0.46 -18.34
CA PRO A 157 9.18 0.87 -17.97
C PRO A 157 9.24 2.17 -17.16
N ALA A 158 8.20 3.00 -17.22
CA ALA A 158 8.15 4.24 -16.44
C ALA A 158 7.77 3.98 -14.97
N TYR A 159 6.99 2.92 -14.70
CA TYR A 159 6.64 2.48 -13.35
C TYR A 159 6.12 1.03 -13.38
N CYS A 160 6.83 0.12 -12.73
CA CYS A 160 6.47 -1.30 -12.65
C CYS A 160 6.87 -1.88 -11.28
N PRO A 161 5.96 -1.84 -10.30
CA PRO A 161 6.17 -2.43 -8.99
C PRO A 161 6.12 -3.96 -9.10
N ILE A 162 6.85 -4.65 -8.22
CA ILE A 162 6.80 -6.11 -8.12
C ILE A 162 6.30 -6.53 -6.74
N VAL A 163 5.54 -7.62 -6.70
CA VAL A 163 5.10 -8.27 -5.45
C VAL A 163 5.39 -9.75 -5.57
N ARG A 164 6.29 -10.24 -4.73
CA ARG A 164 6.65 -11.65 -4.64
C ARG A 164 5.60 -12.40 -3.84
N ARG A 165 5.36 -13.66 -4.19
CA ARG A 165 4.61 -14.57 -3.33
C ARG A 165 5.46 -14.87 -2.11
N SER A 166 4.85 -14.80 -0.94
CA SER A 166 5.48 -15.12 0.34
C SER A 166 4.54 -15.98 1.18
N ALA A 167 5.09 -16.76 2.10
CA ALA A 167 4.27 -17.58 3.00
C ALA A 167 3.28 -16.73 3.80
N ALA A 168 3.65 -15.49 4.16
CA ALA A 168 2.76 -14.57 4.84
C ALA A 168 1.59 -14.13 3.94
N LEU A 169 1.86 -13.69 2.71
CA LEU A 169 0.81 -13.30 1.76
C LEU A 169 -0.13 -14.46 1.43
N GLU A 170 0.41 -15.66 1.18
CA GLU A 170 -0.43 -16.83 0.91
C GLU A 170 -1.30 -17.21 2.12
N ALA A 171 -0.76 -17.11 3.34
CA ALA A 171 -1.55 -17.32 4.56
C ALA A 171 -2.69 -16.28 4.67
N PHE A 172 -2.40 -14.99 4.46
CA PHE A 172 -3.41 -13.94 4.50
C PHE A 172 -4.51 -14.11 3.46
N ILE A 173 -4.15 -14.49 2.23
CA ILE A 173 -5.13 -14.73 1.16
C ILE A 173 -6.00 -15.94 1.53
N ALA A 174 -5.40 -17.00 2.09
CA ALA A 174 -6.13 -18.18 2.55
C ALA A 174 -7.10 -17.88 3.71
N GLU A 175 -6.89 -16.80 4.47
CA GLU A 175 -7.81 -16.38 5.54
C GLU A 175 -9.16 -15.86 5.03
N ARG A 176 -9.26 -15.45 3.76
CA ARG A 176 -10.50 -14.93 3.12
C ARG A 176 -11.22 -13.90 4.01
N LEU A 177 -10.48 -12.84 4.37
CA LEU A 177 -10.94 -11.79 5.29
C LEU A 177 -12.23 -11.10 4.81
N ASP A 178 -12.43 -10.98 3.50
CA ASP A 178 -13.64 -10.50 2.86
C ASP A 178 -14.86 -11.35 3.23
N GLU A 179 -14.74 -12.67 3.15
CA GLU A 179 -15.82 -13.61 3.51
C GLU A 179 -16.10 -13.61 5.00
N LYS A 180 -15.05 -13.67 5.83
CA LYS A 180 -15.20 -13.54 7.28
C LYS A 180 -15.91 -12.24 7.65
N THR A 181 -15.62 -11.14 6.95
CA THR A 181 -16.30 -9.86 7.18
C THR A 181 -17.79 -9.95 6.83
N ASN A 182 -18.14 -10.55 5.69
CA ASN A 182 -19.54 -10.74 5.29
C ASN A 182 -20.30 -11.62 6.29
N GLU A 183 -19.70 -12.73 6.76
CA GLU A 183 -20.28 -13.62 7.76
C GLU A 183 -20.52 -12.91 9.11
N ARG A 184 -19.60 -12.04 9.52
CA ARG A 184 -19.74 -11.24 10.75
C ARG A 184 -20.87 -10.23 10.62
N LEU A 185 -20.94 -9.51 9.49
CA LEU A 185 -22.00 -8.53 9.25
C LEU A 185 -23.39 -9.17 9.24
N ALA A 186 -23.51 -10.40 8.75
CA ALA A 186 -24.78 -11.13 8.72
C ALA A 186 -25.39 -11.37 10.13
N ARG A 187 -24.64 -11.18 11.21
CA ARG A 187 -25.11 -11.29 12.61
C ARG A 187 -25.87 -10.06 13.09
N PHE A 188 -25.77 -8.94 12.37
CA PHE A 188 -26.35 -7.66 12.76
C PHE A 188 -27.52 -7.28 11.85
N SER A 189 -28.43 -6.46 12.36
CA SER A 189 -29.53 -5.94 11.53
C SER A 189 -29.01 -4.94 10.50
N GLU A 190 -29.72 -4.82 9.38
CA GLU A 190 -29.38 -3.86 8.32
C GLU A 190 -29.31 -2.41 8.84
N GLU A 191 -30.15 -2.06 9.81
CA GLU A 191 -30.16 -0.73 10.44
C GLU A 191 -28.89 -0.47 11.29
N VAL A 192 -28.40 -1.49 12.01
CA VAL A 192 -27.13 -1.39 12.76
C VAL A 192 -25.97 -1.24 11.78
N ILE A 193 -25.93 -2.06 10.73
CA ILE A 193 -24.88 -2.01 9.69
C ILE A 193 -24.86 -0.62 9.02
N HIS A 194 -26.03 -0.09 8.64
CA HIS A 194 -26.12 1.21 8.01
C HIS A 194 -25.62 2.35 8.91
N ARG A 195 -25.94 2.33 10.22
CA ARG A 195 -25.42 3.32 11.17
C ARG A 195 -23.93 3.15 11.43
N ALA A 196 -23.45 1.92 11.56
CA ALA A 196 -22.03 1.61 11.69
C ALA A 196 -21.26 2.16 10.49
N ALA A 197 -21.73 1.90 9.26
CA ALA A 197 -21.13 2.44 8.05
C ALA A 197 -20.96 3.96 8.10
N GLN A 198 -22.01 4.71 8.47
CA GLN A 198 -21.93 6.17 8.59
C GLN A 198 -20.87 6.63 9.59
N TYR A 199 -20.79 5.95 10.73
CA TYR A 199 -19.78 6.24 11.74
C TYR A 199 -18.38 5.89 11.25
N LEU A 200 -18.18 4.75 10.58
CA LEU A 200 -16.89 4.31 10.05
C LEU A 200 -16.36 5.28 8.99
N TYR A 201 -17.22 5.80 8.10
CA TYR A 201 -16.87 6.89 7.19
C TYR A 201 -16.37 8.14 7.93
N LEU A 202 -17.06 8.53 9.00
CA LEU A 202 -16.67 9.68 9.81
C LEU A 202 -15.35 9.44 10.55
N LYS A 203 -15.16 8.24 11.11
CA LYS A 203 -13.96 7.83 11.84
C LYS A 203 -12.74 7.76 10.92
N GLU A 204 -12.90 7.18 9.74
CA GLU A 204 -11.86 7.17 8.70
C GLU A 204 -11.48 8.60 8.30
N THR A 205 -12.47 9.45 8.03
CA THR A 205 -12.25 10.85 7.65
C THR A 205 -11.46 11.59 8.73
N LYS A 206 -11.92 11.54 9.98
CA LYS A 206 -11.25 12.21 11.10
C LYS A 206 -9.83 11.70 11.29
N SER A 207 -9.63 10.39 11.24
CA SER A 207 -8.32 9.76 11.43
C SER A 207 -7.36 10.12 10.29
N SER A 208 -7.86 10.12 9.06
CA SER A 208 -7.09 10.53 7.88
C SER A 208 -6.61 11.98 7.95
N TYR A 209 -7.43 12.92 8.45
CA TYR A 209 -6.96 14.30 8.68
C TYR A 209 -6.01 14.41 9.88
N ALA A 210 -6.26 13.65 10.96
CA ALA A 210 -5.43 13.68 12.15
C ALA A 210 -4.00 13.17 11.90
N LEU A 211 -3.81 12.23 10.97
CA LEU A 211 -2.49 11.79 10.49
C LEU A 211 -1.67 12.93 9.88
N GLU A 212 -2.32 13.95 9.32
CA GLU A 212 -1.67 15.15 8.79
C GLU A 212 -1.62 16.29 9.83
N HIS A 213 -1.88 15.99 11.11
CA HIS A 213 -2.03 16.97 12.20
C HIS A 213 -3.10 18.04 11.94
N LEU A 214 -4.12 17.71 11.13
CA LEU A 214 -5.23 18.60 10.79
C LEU A 214 -6.51 18.20 11.51
N GLN A 215 -7.35 19.20 11.81
CA GLN A 215 -8.74 18.99 12.21
C GLN A 215 -9.67 19.53 11.12
N PRO A 216 -10.47 18.68 10.45
CA PRO A 216 -11.37 19.14 9.41
C PRO A 216 -12.59 19.82 10.02
N ASP A 217 -13.04 20.92 9.42
CA ASP A 217 -14.34 21.51 9.74
C ASP A 217 -15.49 20.60 9.24
N ARG A 218 -16.74 20.96 9.57
CA ARG A 218 -17.92 20.20 9.17
C ARG A 218 -18.07 20.04 7.65
N ARG A 219 -17.71 21.08 6.88
CA ARG A 219 -17.84 21.08 5.42
C ARG A 219 -16.80 20.17 4.77
N ARG A 220 -15.54 20.23 5.21
CA ARG A 220 -14.46 19.36 4.75
C ARG A 220 -14.73 17.91 5.11
N THR A 221 -15.21 17.66 6.33
CA THR A 221 -15.63 16.33 6.77
C THR A 221 -16.69 15.74 5.85
N ALA A 222 -17.78 16.48 5.57
CA ALA A 222 -18.84 16.03 4.68
C ALA A 222 -18.33 15.76 3.25
N LYS A 223 -17.48 16.63 2.69
CA LYS A 223 -16.88 16.43 1.36
C LYS A 223 -16.05 15.15 1.28
N PHE A 224 -15.20 14.89 2.27
CA PHE A 224 -14.34 13.71 2.27
C PHE A 224 -15.12 12.41 2.53
N VAL A 225 -16.16 12.45 3.37
CA VAL A 225 -17.09 11.32 3.52
C VAL A 225 -17.77 10.98 2.18
N GLU A 226 -18.22 12.00 1.45
CA GLU A 226 -18.84 11.80 0.15
C GLU A 226 -17.85 11.24 -0.89
N LEU A 227 -16.60 11.71 -0.86
CA LEU A 227 -15.51 11.13 -1.65
C LEU A 227 -15.37 9.63 -1.39
N LEU A 228 -15.28 9.23 -0.12
CA LEU A 228 -15.16 7.82 0.28
C LEU A 228 -16.38 6.98 -0.11
N ARG A 229 -17.59 7.55 -0.13
CA ARG A 229 -18.80 6.84 -0.62
C ARG A 229 -18.77 6.58 -2.13
N GLN A 230 -18.01 7.37 -2.87
CA GLN A 230 -17.81 7.21 -4.30
C GLN A 230 -16.62 6.30 -4.64
N ALA A 231 -15.87 5.85 -3.62
CA ALA A 231 -14.80 4.87 -3.77
C ALA A 231 -15.30 3.63 -4.53
N GLY A 232 -14.46 3.11 -5.43
CA GLY A 232 -14.75 1.95 -6.26
C GLY A 232 -15.82 2.10 -7.35
N ARG A 233 -16.50 3.26 -7.49
CA ARG A 233 -17.58 3.42 -8.49
C ARG A 233 -17.09 3.83 -9.88
N ALA A 234 -16.14 4.74 -9.96
CA ALA A 234 -15.63 5.30 -11.21
C ALA A 234 -14.10 5.26 -11.22
N ASP A 235 -13.50 4.95 -12.37
CA ASP A 235 -12.04 4.98 -12.52
C ASP A 235 -11.50 6.38 -12.14
N CYS A 236 -10.53 6.41 -11.23
CA CYS A 236 -9.89 7.62 -10.77
C CYS A 236 -8.41 7.72 -11.18
N PHE A 237 -7.91 6.79 -12.00
CA PHE A 237 -6.52 6.76 -12.44
C PHE A 237 -6.26 7.65 -13.67
N SER A 238 -6.68 8.92 -13.61
CA SER A 238 -6.31 9.96 -14.59
C SER A 238 -5.80 11.20 -13.88
N GLU A 239 -4.97 12.01 -14.54
CA GLU A 239 -4.48 13.25 -13.94
C GLU A 239 -5.63 14.20 -13.60
N GLU A 240 -6.63 14.29 -14.47
CA GLU A 240 -7.82 15.12 -14.25
C GLU A 240 -8.61 14.64 -13.04
N ALA A 241 -8.83 13.33 -12.92
CA ALA A 241 -9.54 12.74 -11.79
C ALA A 241 -8.78 12.93 -10.48
N LEU A 242 -7.47 12.62 -10.44
CA LEU A 242 -6.64 12.79 -9.24
C LEU A 242 -6.55 14.25 -8.82
N THR A 243 -6.43 15.16 -9.78
CA THR A 243 -6.44 16.60 -9.52
C THR A 243 -7.80 17.04 -8.96
N ALA A 244 -8.90 16.56 -9.53
CA ALA A 244 -10.24 16.85 -9.00
C ALA A 244 -10.41 16.31 -7.58
N LEU A 245 -9.96 15.09 -7.30
CA LEU A 245 -9.94 14.51 -5.95
C LEU A 245 -9.10 15.39 -5.02
N GLN A 246 -7.89 15.80 -5.42
CA GLN A 246 -7.02 16.67 -4.61
C GLN A 246 -7.74 17.94 -4.18
N ARG A 247 -8.41 18.63 -5.11
CA ARG A 247 -9.18 19.86 -4.84
C ARG A 247 -10.28 19.68 -3.80
N THR A 248 -10.84 18.47 -3.66
CA THR A 248 -11.83 18.20 -2.60
C THR A 248 -11.20 18.07 -1.22
N THR A 249 -9.93 17.69 -1.15
CA THR A 249 -9.22 17.40 0.10
C THR A 249 -8.55 18.62 0.72
N VAL A 250 -8.14 19.60 -0.09
CA VAL A 250 -7.36 20.78 0.33
C VAL A 250 -8.19 22.08 0.37
N ASP A 251 -7.57 23.17 0.84
CA ASP A 251 -8.13 24.52 0.73
C ASP A 251 -8.11 24.99 -0.73
N GLU A 252 -9.12 25.77 -1.14
CA GLU A 252 -9.27 26.22 -2.53
C GLU A 252 -8.08 27.04 -3.04
N ARG A 253 -7.36 27.75 -2.15
CA ARG A 253 -6.15 28.50 -2.52
C ARG A 253 -4.96 27.62 -2.89
N TYR A 254 -4.96 26.36 -2.44
CA TYR A 254 -3.91 25.36 -2.70
C TYR A 254 -4.43 24.24 -3.63
N ALA A 255 -5.55 24.48 -4.31
CA ALA A 255 -6.12 23.59 -5.29
C ALA A 255 -5.15 23.41 -6.48
N ALA A 256 -4.71 22.17 -6.72
CA ALA A 256 -3.80 21.86 -7.81
C ALA A 256 -4.48 22.05 -9.17
N LYS A 257 -3.69 22.45 -10.17
CA LYS A 257 -4.11 22.51 -11.58
C LYS A 257 -3.77 21.24 -12.37
N GLY A 258 -2.81 20.48 -11.87
CA GLY A 258 -2.29 19.23 -12.39
C GLY A 258 -1.21 18.73 -11.43
N PHE A 259 -0.36 17.80 -11.88
CA PHE A 259 0.82 17.40 -11.12
C PHE A 259 1.83 18.55 -10.98
N ARG A 260 2.64 18.51 -9.91
CA ARG A 260 3.63 19.56 -9.63
C ARG A 260 4.71 19.63 -10.72
N ASP A 261 5.12 20.84 -11.03
CA ASP A 261 6.25 21.18 -11.91
C ASP A 261 7.49 21.66 -11.11
N PHE A 262 7.43 21.58 -9.78
CA PHE A 262 8.50 21.95 -8.86
C PHE A 262 8.84 20.81 -7.90
N GLN A 263 10.05 20.87 -7.34
CA GLN A 263 10.53 19.89 -6.37
C GLN A 263 9.98 20.21 -4.98
N ASN A 264 9.28 19.25 -4.39
CA ASN A 264 8.89 19.27 -2.98
C ASN A 264 9.64 18.19 -2.19
N PHE A 265 9.34 18.11 -0.89
CA PHE A 265 9.87 17.10 0.02
C PHE A 265 8.88 16.84 1.15
N VAL A 266 8.98 15.68 1.78
CA VAL A 266 8.32 15.37 3.04
C VAL A 266 9.34 15.56 4.16
N GLY A 267 8.98 16.37 5.15
CA GLY A 267 9.87 16.73 6.24
C GLY A 267 9.12 17.30 7.43
N GLN A 268 9.88 17.61 8.47
CA GLN A 268 9.38 18.33 9.63
C GLN A 268 10.22 19.60 9.87
N SER A 269 9.54 20.69 10.22
CA SER A 269 10.22 21.94 10.55
C SER A 269 10.79 21.86 11.97
N LEU A 270 12.10 22.07 12.10
CA LEU A 270 12.82 22.14 13.38
C LEU A 270 12.94 23.59 13.91
N GLY A 271 12.34 24.54 13.19
CA GLY A 271 12.41 25.98 13.47
C GLY A 271 12.64 26.79 12.20
N PRO A 272 12.65 28.13 12.29
CA PRO A 272 12.78 29.00 11.12
C PRO A 272 14.02 28.67 10.28
N GLY A 273 13.80 28.26 9.03
CA GLY A 273 14.85 27.93 8.07
C GLY A 273 15.59 26.61 8.33
N LYS A 274 15.10 25.76 9.24
CA LYS A 274 15.68 24.45 9.54
C LYS A 274 14.66 23.36 9.29
N GLU A 275 14.84 22.65 8.18
CA GLU A 275 13.98 21.54 7.78
C GLU A 275 14.72 20.22 7.95
N LEU A 276 14.08 19.25 8.61
CA LEU A 276 14.51 17.86 8.58
C LEU A 276 13.79 17.14 7.45
N VAL A 277 14.52 16.78 6.40
CA VAL A 277 13.98 16.08 5.24
C VAL A 277 13.90 14.59 5.55
N HIS A 278 12.70 14.03 5.51
CA HIS A 278 12.45 12.59 5.69
C HIS A 278 12.41 11.85 4.37
N PHE A 279 11.93 12.50 3.31
CA PHE A 279 11.84 11.91 1.99
C PHE A 279 11.82 12.98 0.91
N VAL A 280 12.53 12.73 -0.18
CA VAL A 280 12.47 13.56 -1.39
C VAL A 280 11.83 12.70 -2.48
N PRO A 281 10.66 13.08 -3.03
CA PRO A 281 10.01 12.37 -4.13
C PRO A 281 10.71 12.61 -5.47
N PRO A 282 10.30 11.93 -6.56
CA PRO A 282 10.87 12.09 -7.89
C PRO A 282 11.00 13.56 -8.35
N LYS A 283 11.96 13.80 -9.23
CA LYS A 283 12.10 15.11 -9.87
C LYS A 283 10.86 15.46 -10.70
N PRO A 284 10.50 16.75 -10.84
CA PRO A 284 9.34 17.17 -11.63
C PRO A 284 9.39 16.67 -13.08
N GLU A 285 10.57 16.69 -13.70
CA GLU A 285 10.77 16.22 -15.08
C GLU A 285 10.54 14.72 -15.26
N ASP A 286 10.68 13.92 -14.21
CA ASP A 286 10.47 12.46 -14.23
C ASP A 286 9.02 12.08 -13.82
N LEU A 287 8.34 12.96 -13.09
CA LEU A 287 7.08 12.67 -12.42
C LEU A 287 5.95 12.30 -13.39
N GLY A 288 5.81 13.05 -14.50
CA GLY A 288 4.71 12.84 -15.45
C GLY A 288 4.68 11.42 -16.01
N ALA A 289 5.82 10.95 -16.52
CA ALA A 289 5.95 9.59 -17.05
C ALA A 289 5.73 8.51 -15.98
N MET A 290 6.23 8.72 -14.75
CA MET A 290 6.03 7.79 -13.65
C MET A 290 4.57 7.71 -13.22
N MET A 291 3.87 8.84 -13.14
CA MET A 291 2.44 8.87 -12.82
C MET A 291 1.61 8.19 -13.91
N GLU A 292 1.94 8.39 -15.19
CA GLU A 292 1.31 7.66 -16.29
C GLU A 292 1.53 6.14 -16.15
N GLY A 293 2.76 5.71 -15.89
CA GLY A 293 3.09 4.31 -15.63
C GLY A 293 2.33 3.74 -14.43
N TRP A 294 2.23 4.49 -13.34
CA TRP A 294 1.50 4.10 -12.13
C TRP A 294 -0.01 3.98 -12.40
N MET A 295 -0.61 4.91 -13.15
CA MET A 295 -2.02 4.85 -13.53
C MET A 295 -2.32 3.63 -14.43
N ILE A 296 -1.45 3.36 -15.41
CA ILE A 296 -1.55 2.14 -16.24
C ILE A 296 -1.42 0.89 -15.37
N CYS A 297 -0.45 0.85 -14.47
CA CYS A 297 -0.22 -0.28 -13.56
C CYS A 297 -1.47 -0.56 -12.71
N CYS A 298 -2.05 0.46 -12.09
CA CYS A 298 -3.24 0.29 -11.25
C CYS A 298 -4.42 -0.26 -12.05
N ARG A 299 -4.70 0.30 -13.23
CA ARG A 299 -5.74 -0.23 -14.13
C ARG A 299 -5.50 -1.68 -14.52
N ARG A 300 -4.26 -2.02 -14.90
CA ARG A 300 -3.89 -3.39 -15.31
C ARG A 300 -4.05 -4.37 -14.15
N MET A 301 -3.66 -4.00 -12.93
CA MET A 301 -3.82 -4.87 -11.76
C MET A 301 -5.29 -5.14 -11.43
N VAL A 302 -6.13 -4.10 -11.42
CA VAL A 302 -7.59 -4.24 -11.20
C VAL A 302 -8.22 -5.10 -12.29
N ALA A 303 -7.98 -4.76 -13.57
CA ALA A 303 -8.52 -5.52 -14.70
C ALA A 303 -7.99 -6.95 -14.74
N GLY A 304 -6.72 -7.16 -14.39
CA GLY A 304 -6.03 -8.44 -14.33
C GLY A 304 -6.45 -9.33 -13.16
N GLY A 305 -7.30 -8.84 -12.24
CA GLY A 305 -7.79 -9.63 -11.12
C GLY A 305 -6.74 -9.91 -10.04
N PHE A 306 -5.82 -8.96 -9.81
CA PHE A 306 -4.95 -9.02 -8.64
C PHE A 306 -5.77 -9.04 -7.35
N HIS A 307 -5.24 -9.66 -6.30
CA HIS A 307 -5.87 -9.61 -4.99
C HIS A 307 -6.07 -8.14 -4.57
N PRO A 308 -7.28 -7.71 -4.13
CA PRO A 308 -7.58 -6.30 -3.91
C PRO A 308 -6.65 -5.59 -2.93
N VAL A 309 -6.21 -6.27 -1.85
CA VAL A 309 -5.25 -5.70 -0.88
C VAL A 309 -3.87 -5.45 -1.50
N ILE A 310 -3.42 -6.32 -2.41
CA ILE A 310 -2.15 -6.14 -3.13
C ILE A 310 -2.26 -4.95 -4.10
N ALA A 311 -3.35 -4.90 -4.87
CA ALA A 311 -3.61 -3.77 -5.76
C ALA A 311 -3.73 -2.45 -4.99
N ALA A 312 -4.41 -2.45 -3.82
CA ALA A 312 -4.57 -1.28 -2.96
C ALA A 312 -3.23 -0.83 -2.37
N THR A 313 -2.34 -1.77 -2.03
CA THR A 313 -0.96 -1.46 -1.59
C THR A 313 -0.23 -0.70 -2.68
N VAL A 314 -0.24 -1.21 -3.93
CA VAL A 314 0.43 -0.57 -5.07
C VAL A 314 -0.18 0.78 -5.41
N ALA A 315 -1.51 0.89 -5.44
CA ALA A 315 -2.20 2.15 -5.72
C ALA A 315 -1.88 3.19 -4.65
N GLY A 316 -2.11 2.85 -3.38
CA GLY A 316 -1.84 3.73 -2.25
C GLY A 316 -0.36 4.08 -2.14
N PHE A 317 0.49 3.13 -1.77
CA PHE A 317 1.89 3.44 -1.45
C PHE A 317 2.68 3.89 -2.68
N GLY A 318 2.37 3.37 -3.87
CA GLY A 318 2.96 3.89 -5.10
C GLY A 318 2.69 5.38 -5.28
N PHE A 319 1.44 5.82 -5.09
CA PHE A 319 1.05 7.22 -5.18
C PHE A 319 1.77 8.10 -4.13
N VAL A 320 1.84 7.66 -2.87
CA VAL A 320 2.42 8.49 -1.80
C VAL A 320 3.93 8.69 -1.97
N PHE A 321 4.64 7.71 -2.55
CA PHE A 321 6.06 7.82 -2.85
C PHE A 321 6.35 8.65 -4.12
N LEU A 322 5.45 8.66 -5.12
CA LEU A 322 5.56 9.57 -6.27
C LEU A 322 5.23 11.02 -5.88
N HIS A 323 4.34 11.20 -4.89
CA HIS A 323 4.03 12.48 -4.25
C HIS A 323 3.72 13.62 -5.24
N PRO A 324 2.69 13.46 -6.09
CA PRO A 324 2.51 14.30 -7.28
C PRO A 324 1.97 15.72 -7.01
N PHE A 325 1.45 15.99 -5.81
CA PHE A 325 0.89 17.30 -5.46
C PHE A 325 1.71 18.00 -4.38
N GLU A 326 1.47 19.30 -4.18
CA GLU A 326 2.06 20.07 -3.06
C GLU A 326 1.50 19.65 -1.70
N ASP A 327 0.17 19.49 -1.63
CA ASP A 327 -0.56 19.04 -0.45
C ASP A 327 -1.69 18.07 -0.86
N GLY A 328 -2.12 17.25 0.10
CA GLY A 328 -3.21 16.28 -0.06
C GLY A 328 -2.75 14.87 -0.37
N ASN A 329 -1.45 14.63 -0.60
CA ASN A 329 -0.93 13.33 -1.01
C ASN A 329 -1.27 12.20 -0.03
N GLY A 330 -1.12 12.42 1.29
CA GLY A 330 -1.46 11.42 2.30
C GLY A 330 -2.96 11.10 2.33
N ARG A 331 -3.83 12.12 2.18
CA ARG A 331 -5.29 11.94 2.15
C ARG A 331 -5.74 11.17 0.90
N LEU A 332 -5.16 11.49 -0.25
CA LEU A 332 -5.40 10.78 -1.52
C LEU A 332 -4.86 9.35 -1.48
N HIS A 333 -3.68 9.13 -0.91
CA HIS A 333 -3.11 7.80 -0.67
C HIS A 333 -4.12 6.89 0.05
N ARG A 334 -4.69 7.37 1.16
CA ARG A 334 -5.66 6.60 1.95
C ARG A 334 -6.96 6.41 1.18
N PHE A 335 -7.45 7.43 0.49
CA PHE A 335 -8.59 7.27 -0.42
C PHE A 335 -8.34 6.21 -1.51
N LEU A 336 -7.15 6.15 -2.12
CA LEU A 336 -6.80 5.19 -3.17
C LEU A 336 -6.75 3.75 -2.65
N ILE A 337 -6.34 3.54 -1.39
CA ILE A 337 -6.45 2.24 -0.71
C ILE A 337 -7.93 1.82 -0.69
N HIS A 338 -8.82 2.66 -0.16
CA HIS A 338 -10.26 2.35 -0.12
C HIS A 338 -10.87 2.16 -1.50
N HIS A 339 -10.55 3.06 -2.44
CA HIS A 339 -11.01 2.98 -3.82
C HIS A 339 -10.71 1.61 -4.43
N THR A 340 -9.48 1.13 -4.24
CA THR A 340 -9.03 -0.13 -4.82
C THR A 340 -9.60 -1.35 -4.09
N LEU A 341 -9.74 -1.30 -2.76
CA LEU A 341 -10.40 -2.35 -1.99
C LEU A 341 -11.88 -2.51 -2.38
N VAL A 342 -12.60 -1.39 -2.52
CA VAL A 342 -14.02 -1.38 -2.94
C VAL A 342 -14.16 -1.82 -4.39
N ALA A 343 -13.34 -1.30 -5.31
CA ALA A 343 -13.35 -1.70 -6.73
C ALA A 343 -13.06 -3.20 -6.91
N GLY A 344 -12.20 -3.76 -6.07
CA GLY A 344 -11.88 -5.19 -6.06
C GLY A 344 -12.90 -6.07 -5.33
N GLY A 345 -13.98 -5.50 -4.78
CA GLY A 345 -15.02 -6.27 -4.08
C GLY A 345 -14.62 -6.82 -2.71
N PHE A 346 -13.52 -6.33 -2.13
CA PHE A 346 -13.00 -6.82 -0.85
C PHE A 346 -13.79 -6.28 0.35
N THR A 347 -14.28 -5.05 0.23
CA THR A 347 -15.14 -4.44 1.25
C THR A 347 -16.61 -4.69 0.91
N PRO A 348 -17.45 -5.04 1.90
CA PRO A 348 -18.90 -5.12 1.73
C PRO A 348 -19.49 -3.80 1.22
N SER A 349 -20.55 -3.89 0.42
CA SER A 349 -21.17 -2.71 -0.20
C SER A 349 -21.63 -1.69 0.85
N GLY A 350 -21.17 -0.44 0.71
CA GLY A 350 -21.52 0.67 1.59
C GLY A 350 -20.77 0.71 2.92
N ILE A 351 -19.78 -0.18 3.13
CA ILE A 351 -18.92 -0.19 4.31
C ILE A 351 -17.48 0.10 3.89
N ILE A 352 -16.75 0.81 4.76
CA ILE A 352 -15.29 0.96 4.64
C ILE A 352 -14.60 0.46 5.90
N PHE A 353 -13.36 -0.01 5.75
CA PHE A 353 -12.54 -0.40 6.89
C PHE A 353 -11.72 0.81 7.32
N PRO A 354 -11.86 1.35 8.55
CA PRO A 354 -11.23 2.60 8.95
C PRO A 354 -9.71 2.44 9.18
N ILE A 355 -8.98 2.11 8.12
CA ILE A 355 -7.55 1.81 8.11
C ILE A 355 -6.74 3.00 8.64
N SER A 356 -7.18 4.24 8.37
CA SER A 356 -6.54 5.44 8.92
C SER A 356 -6.59 5.48 10.45
N ALA A 357 -7.64 4.92 11.07
CA ALA A 357 -7.76 4.89 12.52
C ALA A 357 -6.68 4.01 13.15
N LEU A 358 -6.39 2.86 12.53
CA LEU A 358 -5.33 1.97 13.00
C LEU A 358 -3.95 2.54 12.73
N MET A 359 -3.72 3.15 11.56
CA MET A 359 -2.49 3.89 11.26
C MET A 359 -2.22 4.97 12.32
N LEU A 360 -3.25 5.72 12.72
CA LEU A 360 -3.15 6.77 13.74
C LEU A 360 -2.88 6.21 15.14
N LYS A 361 -3.47 5.06 15.50
CA LYS A 361 -3.24 4.38 16.79
C LYS A 361 -1.86 3.72 16.87
N GLN A 362 -1.27 3.36 15.72
CA GLN A 362 0.00 2.66 15.64
C GLN A 362 1.00 3.43 14.74
N PRO A 363 1.39 4.67 15.10
CA PRO A 363 2.22 5.52 14.25
C PRO A 363 3.56 4.87 13.92
N LEU A 364 4.22 4.21 14.88
CA LEU A 364 5.49 3.51 14.65
C LEU A 364 5.41 2.43 13.56
N ARG A 365 4.26 1.74 13.45
CA ARG A 365 4.05 0.72 12.41
C ARG A 365 3.85 1.37 11.05
N TYR A 366 3.08 2.44 10.99
CA TYR A 366 2.85 3.18 9.74
C TYR A 366 4.12 3.91 9.26
N ASP A 367 4.88 4.51 10.18
CA ASP A 367 6.17 5.12 9.89
C ASP A 367 7.15 4.08 9.35
N ALA A 368 7.24 2.89 9.97
CA ALA A 368 8.06 1.79 9.45
C ALA A 368 7.65 1.37 8.03
N MET A 369 6.37 1.47 7.67
CA MET A 369 5.91 1.23 6.29
C MET A 369 6.49 2.26 5.33
N LEU A 370 6.36 3.55 5.63
CA LEU A 370 6.90 4.63 4.79
C LEU A 370 8.45 4.59 4.72
N GLU A 371 9.09 4.36 5.86
CA GLU A 371 10.55 4.29 6.01
C GLU A 371 11.17 3.10 5.30
N SER A 372 10.42 2.03 5.07
CA SER A 372 10.90 0.86 4.31
C SER A 372 11.34 1.21 2.89
N VAL A 373 10.82 2.30 2.32
CA VAL A 373 11.24 2.82 1.01
C VAL A 373 12.02 4.11 1.18
N SER A 374 11.53 5.06 1.99
CA SER A 374 12.12 6.40 2.05
C SER A 374 13.57 6.37 2.52
N ARG A 375 13.93 5.57 3.53
CA ARG A 375 15.32 5.50 4.03
C ARG A 375 16.28 5.01 2.95
N ARG A 376 15.91 3.97 2.21
CA ARG A 376 16.72 3.43 1.11
C ARG A 376 16.89 4.45 0.00
N VAL A 377 15.83 5.15 -0.39
CA VAL A 377 15.91 6.22 -1.39
C VAL A 377 16.83 7.35 -0.91
N MET A 378 16.67 7.79 0.33
CA MET A 378 17.44 8.91 0.90
C MET A 378 18.93 8.62 1.08
N GLU A 379 19.36 7.35 1.11
CA GLU A 379 20.78 6.98 1.05
C GLU A 379 21.45 7.40 -0.28
N HIS A 380 20.66 7.63 -1.34
CA HIS A 380 21.16 7.94 -2.68
C HIS A 380 20.73 9.32 -3.22
N VAL A 381 19.74 9.99 -2.61
CA VAL A 381 19.27 11.29 -3.11
C VAL A 381 20.18 12.40 -2.60
N GLU A 382 20.84 13.10 -3.52
CA GLU A 382 21.61 14.30 -3.23
C GLU A 382 20.74 15.54 -3.50
N TYR A 383 20.70 16.46 -2.54
CA TYR A 383 19.91 17.67 -2.66
C TYR A 383 20.55 18.88 -1.98
N ARG A 384 20.10 20.06 -2.36
CA ARG A 384 20.48 21.34 -1.74
C ARG A 384 19.25 22.23 -1.54
N PHE A 385 19.31 23.09 -0.53
CA PHE A 385 18.35 24.17 -0.35
C PHE A 385 18.88 25.47 -0.95
N ASP A 386 17.98 26.26 -1.55
CA ASP A 386 18.26 27.65 -1.90
C ASP A 386 17.99 28.62 -0.71
N LYS A 387 18.20 29.92 -0.91
CA LYS A 387 17.97 30.95 0.13
C LYS A 387 16.50 31.12 0.49
N ALA A 388 15.58 30.70 -0.37
CA ALA A 388 14.15 30.76 -0.14
C ALA A 388 13.61 29.48 0.54
N GLY A 389 14.47 28.47 0.75
CA GLY A 389 14.09 27.19 1.34
C GLY A 389 13.57 26.18 0.33
N ASN A 390 13.72 26.42 -0.97
CA ASN A 390 13.34 25.43 -1.98
C ASN A 390 14.42 24.35 -2.10
N LEU A 391 14.00 23.09 -2.14
CA LEU A 391 14.87 21.95 -2.33
C LEU A 391 15.09 21.69 -3.83
N THR A 392 16.32 21.40 -4.23
CA THR A 392 16.65 20.93 -5.59
C THR A 392 17.48 19.66 -5.51
N VAL A 393 17.08 18.61 -6.23
CA VAL A 393 17.82 17.35 -6.35
C VAL A 393 18.94 17.49 -7.39
N THR A 394 20.17 17.16 -7.02
CA THR A 394 21.38 17.42 -7.81
C THR A 394 21.86 16.25 -8.65
N ASN A 395 21.43 15.02 -8.35
CA ASN A 395 21.80 13.81 -9.07
C ASN A 395 20.61 13.18 -9.82
N ALA A 396 20.86 12.13 -10.62
CA ALA A 396 19.81 11.38 -11.30
C ALA A 396 19.21 10.34 -10.34
N THR A 397 17.91 10.41 -10.08
CA THR A 397 17.25 9.60 -9.04
C THR A 397 16.07 8.80 -9.55
N ALA A 398 15.68 8.96 -10.82
CA ALA A 398 14.47 8.35 -11.38
C ALA A 398 14.40 6.83 -11.14
N ALA A 399 15.52 6.12 -11.30
CA ALA A 399 15.60 4.67 -11.17
C ALA A 399 15.11 4.14 -9.81
N PHE A 400 15.31 4.89 -8.73
CA PHE A 400 14.96 4.48 -7.36
C PHE A 400 13.44 4.44 -7.10
N TYR A 401 12.63 4.99 -8.01
CA TYR A 401 11.17 5.07 -7.87
C TYR A 401 10.40 4.20 -8.87
N ARG A 402 11.04 3.77 -9.97
CA ARG A 402 10.34 3.10 -11.09
C ARG A 402 9.94 1.66 -10.75
N TYR A 403 10.76 0.95 -9.97
CA TYR A 403 10.61 -0.50 -9.80
C TYR A 403 10.59 -0.95 -8.34
N PRO A 404 9.72 -0.38 -7.49
CA PRO A 404 9.70 -0.73 -6.08
C PRO A 404 9.27 -2.19 -5.86
N ASP A 405 10.00 -2.91 -5.01
CA ASP A 405 9.53 -4.17 -4.43
C ASP A 405 8.53 -3.86 -3.32
N MET A 406 7.26 -4.16 -3.58
CA MET A 406 6.12 -3.88 -2.72
C MET A 406 5.70 -5.11 -1.89
N THR A 407 6.52 -6.18 -1.84
CA THR A 407 6.19 -7.43 -1.14
C THR A 407 5.94 -7.20 0.36
N TRP A 408 6.92 -6.63 1.05
CA TRP A 408 6.81 -6.38 2.50
C TRP A 408 5.72 -5.35 2.83
N LEU A 409 5.55 -4.31 1.99
CA LEU A 409 4.44 -3.35 2.14
C LEU A 409 3.07 -4.02 1.95
N SER A 410 2.96 -5.00 1.05
CA SER A 410 1.74 -5.77 0.85
C SER A 410 1.43 -6.61 2.07
N GLU A 411 2.43 -7.31 2.61
CA GLU A 411 2.30 -8.07 3.87
C GLU A 411 1.80 -7.16 4.99
N LYS A 412 2.39 -5.97 5.16
CA LYS A 412 2.00 -5.01 6.19
C LYS A 412 0.63 -4.38 5.98
N THR A 413 0.22 -4.21 4.73
CA THR A 413 -1.14 -3.74 4.43
C THR A 413 -2.19 -4.81 4.77
N PHE A 414 -1.93 -6.09 4.48
CA PHE A 414 -2.82 -7.19 4.93
C PHE A 414 -2.96 -7.24 6.44
N ASP A 415 -1.82 -7.17 7.13
CA ASP A 415 -1.68 -7.09 8.57
C ASP A 415 -2.56 -5.95 9.15
N LEU A 416 -2.49 -4.75 8.54
CA LEU A 416 -3.27 -3.58 8.93
C LEU A 416 -4.77 -3.75 8.64
N VAL A 417 -5.12 -4.35 7.51
CA VAL A 417 -6.52 -4.64 7.12
C VAL A 417 -7.14 -5.64 8.09
N ARG A 418 -6.47 -6.76 8.39
CA ARG A 418 -6.92 -7.77 9.37
C ARG A 418 -7.18 -7.12 10.73
N ASP A 419 -6.18 -6.41 11.25
CA ASP A 419 -6.28 -5.80 12.57
C ASP A 419 -7.38 -4.71 12.60
N THR A 420 -7.64 -4.00 11.49
CA THR A 420 -8.75 -3.03 11.39
C THR A 420 -10.11 -3.74 11.47
N LEU A 421 -10.24 -4.91 10.83
CA LEU A 421 -11.47 -5.70 10.89
C LEU A 421 -11.75 -6.22 12.30
N GLU A 422 -10.72 -6.73 12.97
CA GLU A 422 -10.85 -7.31 14.31
C GLU A 422 -11.03 -6.23 15.38
N LEU A 423 -10.23 -5.16 15.34
CA LEU A 423 -10.18 -4.19 16.45
C LEU A 423 -11.14 -3.00 16.26
N GLU A 424 -11.45 -2.60 15.02
CA GLU A 424 -12.22 -1.38 14.77
C GLU A 424 -13.62 -1.63 14.24
N LEU A 425 -13.82 -2.66 13.41
CA LEU A 425 -15.13 -2.94 12.81
C LEU A 425 -16.02 -3.75 13.77
N GLU A 426 -15.50 -4.86 14.30
CA GLU A 426 -16.27 -5.75 15.20
C GLU A 426 -16.70 -5.03 16.48
N SER A 427 -15.76 -4.38 17.16
CA SER A 427 -16.02 -3.62 18.39
C SER A 427 -17.08 -2.52 18.21
N GLU A 428 -17.12 -1.86 17.04
CA GLU A 428 -18.09 -0.81 16.75
C GLU A 428 -19.49 -1.39 16.47
N LEU A 429 -19.58 -2.50 15.74
CA LEU A 429 -20.86 -3.17 15.47
C LEU A 429 -21.49 -3.71 16.76
N GLU A 430 -20.68 -4.34 17.62
CA GLU A 430 -21.12 -4.85 18.93
C GLU A 430 -21.56 -3.71 19.84
N TYR A 431 -20.80 -2.62 19.89
CA TYR A 431 -21.17 -1.44 20.65
C TYR A 431 -22.52 -0.86 20.21
N LEU A 432 -22.75 -0.69 18.89
CA LEU A 432 -24.00 -0.16 18.36
C LEU A 432 -25.18 -1.10 18.62
N ALA A 433 -25.00 -2.41 18.45
CA ALA A 433 -26.03 -3.40 18.75
C ALA A 433 -26.41 -3.41 20.24
N ALA A 434 -25.42 -3.34 21.13
CA ALA A 434 -25.64 -3.25 22.58
C ALA A 434 -26.35 -1.94 22.95
N PHE A 435 -25.98 -0.83 22.31
CA PHE A 435 -26.63 0.47 22.50
C PHE A 435 -28.12 0.42 22.15
N ASP A 436 -28.49 -0.20 21.03
CA ASP A 436 -29.90 -0.31 20.62
C ASP A 436 -30.71 -1.23 21.51
N ALA A 437 -30.12 -2.35 21.93
CA ALA A 437 -30.75 -3.26 22.87
C ALA A 437 -31.03 -2.55 24.20
N ALA A 438 -30.06 -1.78 24.71
CA ALA A 438 -30.23 -0.98 25.91
C ALA A 438 -31.32 0.07 25.74
N ARG A 439 -31.32 0.81 24.62
CA ARG A 439 -32.32 1.83 24.31
C ARG A 439 -33.73 1.26 24.26
N THR A 440 -33.89 0.08 23.65
CA THR A 440 -35.17 -0.63 23.58
C THR A 440 -35.64 -1.04 24.97
N ALA A 441 -34.79 -1.67 25.77
CA ALA A 441 -35.11 -2.07 27.14
C ALA A 441 -35.42 -0.86 28.05
N MET A 442 -34.75 0.27 27.86
CA MET A 442 -35.02 1.50 28.63
C MET A 442 -36.41 2.07 28.33
N ARG A 443 -36.90 1.98 27.08
CA ARG A 443 -38.26 2.41 26.72
C ARG A 443 -39.35 1.55 27.37
N GLU A 444 -39.05 0.30 27.68
CA GLU A 444 -39.98 -0.56 28.44
C GLU A 444 -40.08 -0.14 29.93
N VAL A 445 -39.09 0.62 30.43
CA VAL A 445 -39.08 1.13 31.80
C VAL A 445 -39.77 2.49 31.87
N VAL A 446 -39.43 3.41 30.98
CA VAL A 446 -39.93 4.79 31.01
C VAL A 446 -40.20 5.30 29.59
N ASP A 447 -41.37 5.92 29.41
CA ASP A 447 -41.68 6.66 28.18
C ASP A 447 -41.09 8.06 28.29
N MET A 448 -39.95 8.28 27.62
CA MET A 448 -39.31 9.58 27.58
C MET A 448 -38.74 9.89 26.18
N PRO A 449 -38.55 11.18 25.84
CA PRO A 449 -38.03 11.55 24.53
C PRO A 449 -36.68 10.90 24.22
N ASP A 450 -36.49 10.48 22.98
CA ASP A 450 -35.27 9.87 22.44
C ASP A 450 -33.99 10.56 22.89
N ARG A 451 -33.95 11.90 22.76
CA ARG A 451 -32.78 12.70 23.11
C ARG A 451 -32.45 12.64 24.61
N ARG A 452 -33.45 12.39 25.47
CA ARG A 452 -33.29 12.22 26.92
C ARG A 452 -32.73 10.83 27.23
N LEU A 453 -33.26 9.78 26.58
CA LEU A 453 -32.71 8.42 26.68
C LEU A 453 -31.25 8.39 26.24
N ASP A 454 -30.94 8.98 25.09
CA ASP A 454 -29.58 9.01 24.53
C ASP A 454 -28.61 9.76 25.46
N LEU A 455 -29.06 10.87 26.07
CA LEU A 455 -28.28 11.61 27.05
C LEU A 455 -28.05 10.79 28.34
N PHE A 456 -29.06 10.08 28.84
CA PHE A 456 -28.93 9.19 30.00
C PHE A 456 -27.91 8.09 29.71
N LEU A 457 -28.06 7.39 28.59
CA LEU A 457 -27.15 6.36 28.11
C LEU A 457 -25.73 6.89 28.01
N GLN A 458 -25.52 8.02 27.34
CA GLN A 458 -24.20 8.62 27.16
C GLN A 458 -23.52 8.93 28.51
N ILE A 459 -24.24 9.52 29.46
CA ILE A 459 -23.67 9.87 30.77
C ILE A 459 -23.40 8.61 31.61
N CYS A 460 -24.30 7.64 31.59
CA CYS A 460 -24.09 6.35 32.27
C CYS A 460 -22.90 5.59 31.70
N LEU A 461 -22.73 5.54 30.37
CA LEU A 461 -21.58 4.91 29.72
C LEU A 461 -20.26 5.56 30.17
N GLN A 462 -20.20 6.89 30.23
CA GLN A 462 -19.04 7.62 30.77
C GLN A 462 -18.79 7.33 32.26
N GLY A 463 -19.86 7.07 33.03
CA GLY A 463 -19.82 6.74 34.45
C GLY A 463 -19.70 5.25 34.77
N LYS A 464 -19.26 4.39 33.84
CA LYS A 464 -19.16 2.93 34.01
C LYS A 464 -20.49 2.26 34.39
N GLY A 465 -21.58 2.69 33.74
CA GLY A 465 -22.93 2.16 33.91
C GLY A 465 -23.75 2.85 35.00
N ARG A 466 -23.27 3.95 35.60
CA ARG A 466 -24.00 4.70 36.63
C ARG A 466 -23.90 6.21 36.45
N LEU A 467 -24.92 6.94 36.90
CA LEU A 467 -24.87 8.39 37.00
C LEU A 467 -24.12 8.82 38.27
N SER A 468 -23.34 9.88 38.17
CA SER A 468 -22.84 10.57 39.36
C SER A 468 -23.98 11.31 40.06
N LYS A 469 -23.84 11.62 41.36
CA LYS A 469 -24.85 12.39 42.12
C LYS A 469 -25.23 13.71 41.43
N ALA A 470 -24.25 14.42 40.86
CA ALA A 470 -24.49 15.67 40.14
C ALA A 470 -25.24 15.47 38.81
N LYS A 471 -25.01 14.34 38.13
CA LYS A 471 -25.68 14.01 36.87
C LYS A 471 -27.09 13.43 37.09
N ARG A 472 -27.31 12.68 38.17
CA ARG A 472 -28.64 12.21 38.61
C ARG A 472 -29.63 13.35 38.75
N ALA A 473 -29.19 14.50 39.25
CA ALA A 473 -30.01 15.71 39.37
C ALA A 473 -30.52 16.27 38.03
N GLN A 474 -29.85 15.95 36.91
CA GLN A 474 -30.31 16.34 35.58
C GLN A 474 -31.55 15.54 35.14
N PHE A 475 -31.81 14.38 35.76
CA PHE A 475 -32.93 13.48 35.46
C PHE A 475 -33.96 13.46 36.58
N SER A 476 -34.29 14.63 37.14
CA SER A 476 -35.24 14.76 38.26
C SER A 476 -36.65 14.26 37.93
N GLU A 477 -36.98 14.14 36.64
CA GLU A 477 -38.23 13.54 36.18
C GLU A 477 -38.32 12.02 36.41
N LEU A 478 -37.19 11.34 36.63
CA LEU A 478 -37.13 9.91 36.93
C LEU A 478 -37.19 9.67 38.43
N THR A 479 -37.95 8.67 38.86
CA THR A 479 -37.89 8.12 40.22
C THR A 479 -36.55 7.43 40.47
N ASP A 480 -36.18 7.24 41.74
CA ASP A 480 -34.95 6.53 42.09
C ASP A 480 -34.98 5.06 41.64
N GLU A 481 -36.16 4.44 41.63
CA GLU A 481 -36.34 3.07 41.16
C GLU A 481 -36.17 2.97 39.63
N GLU A 482 -36.82 3.85 38.87
CA GLU A 482 -36.64 3.92 37.41
C GLU A 482 -35.17 4.18 37.06
N CYS A 483 -34.53 5.15 37.73
CA CYS A 483 -33.12 5.45 37.51
C CYS A 483 -32.23 4.23 37.77
N ALA A 484 -32.44 3.51 38.88
CA ALA A 484 -31.69 2.31 39.21
C ALA A 484 -31.95 1.14 38.24
N ARG A 485 -33.14 1.06 37.62
CA ARG A 485 -33.43 0.08 36.56
C ARG A 485 -32.72 0.46 35.26
N LEU A 486 -32.77 1.74 34.85
CA LEU A 486 -32.07 2.22 33.66
C LEU A 486 -30.54 2.06 33.79
N GLU A 487 -29.96 2.39 34.95
CA GLU A 487 -28.53 2.15 35.23
C GLU A 487 -28.16 0.66 35.11
N ARG A 488 -29.02 -0.25 35.60
CA ARG A 488 -28.82 -1.70 35.42
C ARG A 488 -28.84 -2.10 33.96
N ILE A 489 -29.82 -1.64 33.18
CA ILE A 489 -29.92 -1.94 31.75
C ILE A 489 -28.65 -1.50 31.01
N VAL A 490 -28.16 -0.28 31.29
CA VAL A 490 -26.92 0.22 30.69
C VAL A 490 -25.70 -0.57 31.18
N GLY A 491 -25.65 -0.91 32.47
CA GLY A 491 -24.59 -1.74 33.05
C GLY A 491 -24.48 -3.13 32.41
N ASP A 492 -25.63 -3.79 32.19
CA ASP A 492 -25.70 -5.11 31.55
C ASP A 492 -25.27 -5.04 30.08
N ALA A 493 -25.62 -3.95 29.38
CA ALA A 493 -25.18 -3.70 28.02
C ALA A 493 -23.64 -3.54 27.94
N ILE A 494 -23.03 -2.76 28.84
CA ILE A 494 -21.56 -2.58 28.93
C ILE A 494 -20.85 -3.90 29.24
N LEU A 495 -21.40 -4.70 30.16
CA LEU A 495 -20.79 -5.97 30.57
C LEU A 495 -20.80 -7.00 29.44
N LYS A 496 -21.79 -6.95 28.55
CA LYS A 496 -21.79 -7.76 27.32
C LYS A 496 -20.67 -7.33 26.38
N THR A 497 -20.50 -6.02 26.14
CA THR A 497 -19.43 -5.51 25.25
C THR A 497 -18.02 -5.72 25.80
N LYS A 498 -17.85 -5.84 27.13
CA LYS A 498 -16.53 -6.05 27.78
C LYS A 498 -16.14 -7.50 28.03
N ARG A 499 -17.06 -8.46 27.88
CA ARG A 499 -16.76 -9.88 28.09
C ARG A 499 -16.09 -10.54 26.88
N GLU A 500 -16.01 -9.81 25.77
CA GLU A 500 -15.44 -10.24 24.49
C GLU A 500 -14.13 -9.49 24.14
N GLU A 501 -13.72 -8.50 24.97
CA GLU A 501 -12.34 -7.95 25.08
C GLU A 501 -11.48 -8.85 25.98
#